data_AF-A0A6J1PXA5-F1
#
_entry.id   AF-A0A6J1PXA5-F1
#
_cell.length_a   1.000
_cell.length_b   1.000
_cell.length_c   1.000
_cell.angle_alpha   90.00
_cell.angle_beta   90.00
_cell.angle_gamma   90.00
#
_symmetry.space_group_name_H-M   'P 1'
#
loop_
_entity.id
_entity.type
_entity.pdbx_description
1 polymer ?
#
loop_
_entity_poly.entity_id
_entity_poly.type
_entity_poly.pdbx_seq_one_letter_code
_entity_poly.pdbx_strand_id
1 'polypeptide(L)'
;MTEILNIGGEPVFDDRIVKIETHTYNPYANTTFEYSDEIQIPIQQQDLYTLPCESFLYVEGTLTVTRAAGQADNVVLGNNCVTFMFDEIRYELDGVEIDHCRNVGITSTLKNYVTVSSDRSVILRNAGWEPHNNANGYFNFCVPLNLLLGFCEDYKRVVINVRHELILIRSRTDNNCLLGSLALEPTVKLLKIQWRMPHVVLSEVNKLSMLRALENGRYLSMGFRSWDLYEYPLLQNTTKHSWAIKTATQLEKPRYVVFALQT
;
A
#
# COMPACT_ATOMS: atom_id res chain seq x y z
N MET A 1 22.22 -6.65 26.97
CA MET A 1 22.41 -5.36 27.68
C MET A 1 23.89 -5.00 27.90
N THR A 2 24.82 -5.90 27.56
CA THR A 2 26.28 -5.73 27.69
C THR A 2 26.94 -4.95 26.53
N GLU A 3 26.29 -4.78 25.38
CA GLU A 3 26.91 -4.12 24.21
C GLU A 3 26.92 -2.60 24.24
N ILE A 4 25.93 -1.95 24.88
CA ILE A 4 25.79 -0.47 24.87
C ILE A 4 26.97 0.24 25.56
N LEU A 5 27.66 -0.46 26.47
CA LEU A 5 28.78 0.10 27.24
C LEU A 5 30.15 -0.29 26.68
N ASN A 6 30.23 -1.07 25.60
CA ASN A 6 31.49 -1.54 25.04
C ASN A 6 32.08 -0.52 24.04
N ILE A 7 32.53 0.63 24.57
CA ILE A 7 33.07 1.75 23.78
C ILE A 7 34.36 1.37 23.03
N GLY A 8 35.12 0.39 23.54
CA GLY A 8 36.33 -0.13 22.91
C GLY A 8 36.13 -1.43 22.13
N GLY A 9 34.88 -1.85 21.89
CA GLY A 9 34.57 -3.06 21.14
C GLY A 9 34.98 -2.94 19.68
N GLU A 10 35.48 -4.03 19.10
CA GLU A 10 35.73 -4.09 17.66
C GLU A 10 34.41 -3.99 16.88
N PRO A 11 34.42 -3.34 15.71
CA PRO A 11 33.23 -3.26 14.86
C PRO A 11 32.81 -4.66 14.41
N VAL A 12 31.54 -5.01 14.67
CA VAL A 12 30.93 -6.25 14.19
C VAL A 12 30.33 -5.98 12.81
N PHE A 13 30.80 -6.71 11.81
CA PHE A 13 30.23 -6.67 10.46
C PHE A 13 29.12 -7.72 10.33
N ASP A 14 27.97 -7.31 9.82
CA ASP A 14 26.84 -8.20 9.54
C ASP A 14 26.78 -8.54 8.06
N ASP A 15 27.42 -9.64 7.68
CA ASP A 15 27.49 -10.13 6.29
C ASP A 15 26.34 -11.11 5.96
N ARG A 16 25.24 -11.08 6.72
CA ARG A 16 24.10 -11.99 6.47
C ARG A 16 23.34 -11.63 5.21
N ILE A 17 23.17 -10.33 4.95
CA ILE A 17 22.55 -9.79 3.74
C ILE A 17 23.65 -9.17 2.89
N VAL A 18 23.87 -9.72 1.71
CA VAL A 18 24.86 -9.22 0.75
C VAL A 18 24.35 -7.97 0.07
N LYS A 19 23.07 -7.97 -0.34
CA LYS A 19 22.45 -6.85 -1.05
C LYS A 19 20.92 -6.92 -0.98
N ILE A 20 20.27 -5.76 -1.05
CA ILE A 20 18.84 -5.65 -1.32
C ILE A 20 18.67 -4.91 -2.66
N GLU A 21 17.92 -5.52 -3.58
CA GLU A 21 17.66 -4.97 -4.92
C GLU A 21 16.16 -4.88 -5.20
N THR A 22 15.70 -3.69 -5.58
CA THR A 22 14.29 -3.50 -5.94
C THR A 22 14.03 -3.94 -7.38
N HIS A 23 13.19 -4.96 -7.53
CA HIS A 23 12.76 -5.49 -8.82
C HIS A 23 11.39 -4.93 -9.20
N THR A 24 11.13 -4.86 -10.50
CA THR A 24 9.91 -4.25 -11.05
C THR A 24 9.04 -5.30 -11.71
N TYR A 25 7.80 -5.37 -11.27
CA TYR A 25 6.80 -6.29 -11.79
C TYR A 25 5.68 -5.47 -12.44
N ASN A 26 5.34 -5.84 -13.67
CA ASN A 26 4.28 -5.22 -14.43
C ASN A 26 3.00 -6.05 -14.31
N PRO A 27 1.83 -5.43 -14.48
CA PRO A 27 0.58 -6.16 -14.60
C PRO A 27 0.62 -7.20 -15.73
N TYR A 28 -0.21 -8.23 -15.61
CA TYR A 28 -0.36 -9.24 -16.66
C TYR A 28 -0.80 -8.62 -18.01
N ALA A 29 -0.50 -9.30 -19.12
CA ALA A 29 -0.70 -8.76 -20.47
C ALA A 29 -2.19 -8.45 -20.78
N ASN A 30 -2.44 -7.34 -21.50
CA ASN A 30 -3.76 -6.77 -21.86
C ASN A 30 -4.50 -5.98 -20.77
N THR A 31 -3.78 -5.36 -19.83
CA THR A 31 -4.39 -4.48 -18.83
C THR A 31 -4.61 -3.07 -19.40
N THR A 32 -5.86 -2.72 -19.65
CA THR A 32 -6.30 -1.32 -19.58
C THR A 32 -6.31 -0.88 -18.12
N PHE A 33 -6.26 0.43 -17.88
CA PHE A 33 -6.39 1.01 -16.53
C PHE A 33 -7.67 1.86 -16.45
N GLU A 34 -8.72 1.40 -17.12
CA GLU A 34 -10.03 2.04 -17.15
C GLU A 34 -10.80 1.74 -15.87
N TYR A 35 -11.87 2.49 -15.64
CA TYR A 35 -12.67 2.37 -14.43
C TYR A 35 -13.24 0.97 -14.23
N SER A 36 -13.17 0.46 -13.01
CA SER A 36 -13.58 -0.91 -12.63
C SER A 36 -12.71 -2.05 -13.16
N ASP A 37 -11.62 -1.76 -13.88
CA ASP A 37 -10.68 -2.79 -14.31
C ASP A 37 -10.01 -3.46 -13.11
N GLU A 38 -9.82 -4.77 -13.23
CA GLU A 38 -8.99 -5.55 -12.31
C GLU A 38 -7.55 -5.61 -12.84
N ILE A 39 -6.61 -5.21 -12.00
CA ILE A 39 -5.20 -5.11 -12.33
C ILE A 39 -4.45 -6.10 -11.45
N GLN A 40 -3.97 -7.18 -12.06
CA GLN A 40 -3.22 -8.24 -11.38
C GLN A 40 -1.74 -8.12 -11.69
N ILE A 41 -0.89 -8.10 -10.66
CA ILE A 41 0.57 -8.02 -10.77
C ILE A 41 1.18 -9.26 -10.09
N PRO A 42 1.49 -10.32 -10.85
CA PRO A 42 2.03 -11.56 -10.30
C PRO A 42 3.56 -11.55 -10.22
N ILE A 43 4.10 -12.22 -9.20
CA ILE A 43 5.51 -12.61 -9.07
C ILE A 43 5.57 -14.13 -9.06
N GLN A 44 5.88 -14.72 -10.22
CA GLN A 44 5.86 -16.18 -10.44
C GLN A 44 7.24 -16.84 -10.33
N GLN A 45 8.28 -16.06 -10.06
CA GLN A 45 9.66 -16.55 -10.03
C GLN A 45 9.91 -17.40 -8.78
N GLN A 46 10.55 -18.55 -8.97
CA GLN A 46 11.01 -19.45 -7.91
C GLN A 46 12.34 -18.96 -7.32
N ASP A 47 12.67 -19.45 -6.13
CA ASP A 47 13.93 -19.19 -5.41
C ASP A 47 14.19 -17.71 -5.05
N LEU A 48 13.12 -16.94 -4.91
CA LEU A 48 13.20 -15.55 -4.46
C LEU A 48 13.08 -15.41 -2.94
N TYR A 49 13.79 -14.41 -2.43
CA TYR A 49 13.72 -13.93 -1.05
C TYR A 49 13.18 -12.51 -1.11
N THR A 50 11.87 -12.35 -0.96
CA THR A 50 11.18 -11.07 -1.13
C THR A 50 10.95 -10.38 0.21
N LEU A 51 10.90 -9.05 0.22
CA LEU A 51 10.62 -8.26 1.43
C LEU A 51 9.38 -7.37 1.23
N PRO A 52 8.16 -7.91 1.42
CA PRO A 52 6.92 -7.19 1.11
C PRO A 52 6.74 -5.89 1.90
N CYS A 53 7.28 -5.79 3.12
CA CYS A 53 7.10 -4.61 3.97
C CYS A 53 7.81 -3.35 3.46
N GLU A 54 8.80 -3.52 2.58
CA GLU A 54 9.52 -2.43 1.89
C GLU A 54 9.07 -2.27 0.44
N SER A 55 8.07 -3.04 -0.01
CA SER A 55 7.53 -2.94 -1.36
C SER A 55 6.59 -1.75 -1.51
N PHE A 56 6.47 -1.25 -2.74
CA PHE A 56 5.64 -0.10 -3.07
C PHE A 56 5.03 -0.21 -4.46
N LEU A 57 3.89 0.45 -4.64
CA LEU A 57 3.24 0.63 -5.93
C LEU A 57 3.80 1.89 -6.59
N TYR A 58 4.26 1.77 -7.82
CA TYR A 58 4.66 2.88 -8.65
C TYR A 58 3.54 3.17 -9.67
N VAL A 59 3.03 4.40 -9.66
CA VAL A 59 1.91 4.82 -10.51
C VAL A 59 2.30 6.06 -11.29
N GLU A 60 2.07 6.05 -12.60
CA GLU A 60 2.20 7.21 -13.49
C GLU A 60 0.87 7.49 -14.17
N GLY A 61 0.57 8.77 -14.39
CA GLY A 61 -0.65 9.17 -15.06
C GLY A 61 -0.62 10.62 -15.53
N THR A 62 -1.73 11.05 -16.11
CA THR A 62 -1.96 12.44 -16.49
C THR A 62 -3.29 12.93 -15.93
N LEU A 63 -3.31 14.18 -15.49
CA LEU A 63 -4.52 14.93 -15.15
C LEU A 63 -4.72 15.98 -16.23
N THR A 64 -5.84 15.93 -16.95
CA THR A 64 -6.23 16.94 -17.94
C THR A 64 -7.54 17.61 -17.57
N VAL A 65 -7.67 18.91 -17.88
CA VAL A 65 -8.89 19.69 -17.63
C VAL A 65 -9.40 20.22 -18.97
N THR A 66 -10.62 19.82 -19.36
CA THR A 66 -11.12 20.08 -20.72
C THR A 66 -11.71 21.49 -20.88
N ARG A 67 -12.29 22.07 -19.81
CA ARG A 67 -12.85 23.44 -19.88
C ARG A 67 -11.86 24.48 -19.39
N ALA A 68 -11.32 25.26 -20.34
CA ALA A 68 -10.61 26.50 -20.06
C ALA A 68 -11.63 27.62 -19.77
N ALA A 69 -12.12 27.70 -18.54
CA ALA A 69 -12.75 28.95 -18.08
C ALA A 69 -11.64 29.89 -17.60
N GLY A 70 -11.69 31.16 -18.00
CA GLY A 70 -10.67 32.20 -17.80
C GLY A 70 -10.37 32.62 -16.36
N GLN A 71 -10.45 31.71 -15.40
CA GLN A 71 -9.94 31.82 -14.04
C GLN A 71 -9.38 30.45 -13.67
N ALA A 72 -8.09 30.42 -13.34
CA ALA A 72 -7.34 29.24 -12.95
C ALA A 72 -7.81 28.70 -11.58
N ASP A 73 -9.03 28.18 -11.50
CA ASP A 73 -9.40 27.28 -10.42
C ASP A 73 -8.74 25.94 -10.71
N ASN A 74 -7.50 25.83 -10.23
CA ASN A 74 -6.60 24.72 -10.44
C ASN A 74 -7.21 23.44 -9.86
N VAL A 75 -7.89 22.63 -10.68
CA VAL A 75 -8.14 21.25 -10.30
C VAL A 75 -6.78 20.57 -10.17
N VAL A 76 -6.52 20.06 -8.98
CA VAL A 76 -5.25 19.43 -8.62
C VAL A 76 -5.52 18.08 -7.98
N LEU A 77 -4.47 17.25 -7.89
CA LEU A 77 -4.56 16.00 -7.17
C LEU A 77 -4.68 16.26 -5.66
N GLY A 78 -5.67 15.62 -5.04
CA GLY A 78 -5.91 15.72 -3.61
C GLY A 78 -4.90 14.95 -2.78
N ASN A 79 -4.99 15.16 -1.47
CA ASN A 79 -4.24 14.36 -0.52
C ASN A 79 -4.59 12.87 -0.69
N ASN A 80 -3.59 12.01 -0.68
CA ASN A 80 -3.71 10.56 -0.86
C ASN A 80 -4.33 10.13 -2.21
N CYS A 81 -4.28 11.00 -3.23
CA CYS A 81 -4.96 10.83 -4.52
C CYS A 81 -4.82 9.44 -5.15
N VAL A 82 -3.61 8.85 -5.14
CA VAL A 82 -3.35 7.56 -5.77
C VAL A 82 -4.18 6.43 -5.14
N THR A 83 -4.34 6.46 -3.82
CA THR A 83 -5.11 5.42 -3.12
C THR A 83 -6.61 5.56 -3.38
N PHE A 84 -7.11 6.78 -3.61
CA PHE A 84 -8.48 7.01 -4.04
C PHE A 84 -8.75 6.54 -5.48
N MET A 85 -7.70 6.28 -6.27
CA MET A 85 -7.86 5.71 -7.60
C MET A 85 -8.25 4.22 -7.54
N PHE A 86 -8.16 3.54 -6.38
CA PHE A 86 -8.47 2.12 -6.25
C PHE A 86 -9.56 1.87 -5.20
N ASP A 87 -10.57 1.10 -5.57
CA ASP A 87 -11.65 0.69 -4.67
C ASP A 87 -11.20 -0.47 -3.77
N GLU A 88 -10.36 -1.36 -4.29
CA GLU A 88 -9.91 -2.55 -3.58
C GLU A 88 -8.43 -2.85 -3.86
N ILE A 89 -7.72 -3.32 -2.83
CA ILE A 89 -6.39 -3.91 -2.93
C ILE A 89 -6.37 -5.22 -2.16
N ARG A 90 -5.89 -6.29 -2.80
CA ARG A 90 -5.73 -7.62 -2.23
C ARG A 90 -4.31 -8.12 -2.43
N TYR A 91 -3.81 -8.81 -1.42
CA TYR A 91 -2.50 -9.42 -1.44
C TYR A 91 -2.63 -10.92 -1.23
N GLU A 92 -2.16 -11.70 -2.19
CA GLU A 92 -2.22 -13.15 -2.14
C GLU A 92 -0.83 -13.78 -2.14
N LEU A 93 -0.72 -14.88 -1.42
CA LEU A 93 0.44 -15.78 -1.40
C LEU A 93 -0.02 -17.17 -1.83
N ASP A 94 0.55 -17.70 -2.92
CA ASP A 94 0.15 -18.99 -3.53
C ASP A 94 -1.37 -19.14 -3.75
N GLY A 95 -2.05 -18.03 -4.11
CA GLY A 95 -3.50 -17.99 -4.34
C GLY A 95 -4.36 -17.95 -3.06
N VAL A 96 -3.75 -17.72 -1.90
CA VAL A 96 -4.45 -17.50 -0.64
C VAL A 96 -4.41 -16.02 -0.28
N GLU A 97 -5.58 -15.41 -0.11
CA GLU A 97 -5.71 -14.03 0.39
C GLU A 97 -5.08 -13.92 1.78
N ILE A 98 -4.02 -13.11 1.86
CA ILE A 98 -3.33 -12.80 3.12
C ILE A 98 -3.89 -11.53 3.72
N ASP A 99 -4.08 -10.49 2.91
CA ASP A 99 -4.58 -9.21 3.39
C ASP A 99 -5.38 -8.51 2.28
N HIS A 100 -6.35 -7.72 2.70
CA HIS A 100 -7.34 -7.14 1.82
C HIS A 100 -7.87 -5.83 2.43
N CYS A 101 -7.91 -4.80 1.61
CA CYS A 101 -8.42 -3.49 2.00
C CYS A 101 -9.39 -2.96 0.95
N ARG A 102 -10.61 -2.65 1.40
CA ARG A 102 -11.65 -1.96 0.62
C ARG A 102 -11.65 -0.47 0.91
N ASN A 103 -12.14 0.30 -0.06
CA ASN A 103 -12.14 1.76 -0.06
C ASN A 103 -10.75 2.28 0.33
N VAL A 104 -9.74 1.84 -0.43
CA VAL A 104 -8.32 2.02 -0.11
C VAL A 104 -8.01 3.47 0.24
N GLY A 105 -8.58 4.41 -0.51
CA GLY A 105 -8.50 5.85 -0.24
C GLY A 105 -8.95 6.24 1.17
N ILE A 106 -10.18 5.92 1.55
CA ILE A 106 -10.74 6.33 2.85
C ILE A 106 -9.99 5.64 4.00
N THR A 107 -9.83 4.32 3.91
CA THR A 107 -9.21 3.51 4.97
C THR A 107 -7.78 3.96 5.24
N SER A 108 -6.96 4.12 4.19
CA SER A 108 -5.58 4.58 4.35
C SER A 108 -5.49 6.05 4.79
N THR A 109 -6.40 6.91 4.34
CA THR A 109 -6.45 8.32 4.78
C THR A 109 -6.69 8.43 6.28
N LEU A 110 -7.72 7.74 6.80
CA LEU A 110 -8.05 7.75 8.22
C LEU A 110 -6.92 7.19 9.07
N LYS A 111 -6.36 6.04 8.65
CA LYS A 111 -5.21 5.43 9.30
C LYS A 111 -4.02 6.40 9.32
N ASN A 112 -3.68 6.98 8.19
CA ASN A 112 -2.49 7.82 8.05
C ASN A 112 -2.61 9.11 8.88
N TYR A 113 -3.79 9.74 8.94
CA TYR A 113 -4.00 10.90 9.83
C TYR A 113 -3.73 10.61 11.31
N VAL A 114 -4.02 9.39 11.78
CA VAL A 114 -3.83 9.02 13.20
C VAL A 114 -2.41 8.49 13.47
N THR A 115 -1.74 7.91 12.46
CA THR A 115 -0.50 7.14 12.66
C THR A 115 0.77 7.81 12.12
N VAL A 116 0.64 8.75 11.18
CA VAL A 116 1.78 9.38 10.52
C VAL A 116 2.28 10.55 11.38
N SER A 117 3.56 10.51 11.76
CA SER A 117 4.23 11.65 12.40
C SER A 117 4.53 12.76 11.39
N SER A 118 4.78 13.98 11.88
CA SER A 118 5.15 15.12 11.03
C SER A 118 6.33 14.80 10.10
N ASP A 119 7.39 14.16 10.61
CA ASP A 119 8.56 13.81 9.81
C ASP A 119 8.22 12.77 8.74
N ARG A 120 7.37 11.78 9.07
CA ARG A 120 6.94 10.76 8.12
C ARG A 120 6.04 11.35 7.04
N SER A 121 5.23 12.36 7.35
CA SER A 121 4.39 13.09 6.37
C SER A 121 5.23 13.65 5.22
N VAL A 122 6.41 14.20 5.52
CA VAL A 122 7.33 14.74 4.50
C VAL A 122 7.81 13.65 3.54
N ILE A 123 8.11 12.44 4.06
CA ILE A 123 8.54 11.29 3.26
C ILE A 123 7.38 10.79 2.37
N LEU A 124 6.15 10.87 2.89
CA LEU A 124 4.95 10.43 2.18
C LEU A 124 4.47 11.37 1.06
N ARG A 125 5.17 12.49 0.83
CA ARG A 125 4.90 13.35 -0.35
C ARG A 125 4.99 12.60 -1.67
N ASN A 126 5.95 11.67 -1.76
CA ASN A 126 6.10 10.80 -2.93
C ASN A 126 4.95 9.78 -3.07
N ALA A 127 4.19 9.54 -2.00
CA ALA A 127 3.00 8.68 -2.00
C ALA A 127 1.69 9.47 -2.22
N GLY A 128 1.79 10.76 -2.53
CA GLY A 128 0.64 11.64 -2.73
C GLY A 128 0.11 12.27 -1.45
N TRP A 129 0.89 12.30 -0.36
CA TRP A 129 0.53 13.02 0.86
C TRP A 129 0.96 14.49 0.77
N GLU A 130 0.03 15.45 0.87
CA GLU A 130 0.30 16.86 0.58
C GLU A 130 1.08 17.06 -0.75
N PRO A 131 0.53 16.58 -1.88
CA PRO A 131 1.28 16.55 -3.13
C PRO A 131 1.61 17.97 -3.61
N HIS A 132 2.85 18.17 -4.08
CA HIS A 132 3.22 19.41 -4.77
C HIS A 132 2.56 19.40 -6.15
N ASN A 133 1.43 20.08 -6.26
CA ASN A 133 0.60 20.00 -7.44
C ASN A 133 0.96 21.10 -8.45
N ASN A 134 1.22 20.68 -9.68
CA ASN A 134 1.06 21.55 -10.85
C ASN A 134 -0.35 21.34 -11.41
N ALA A 135 -1.05 22.43 -11.71
CA ALA A 135 -2.34 22.33 -12.37
C ALA A 135 -2.13 21.73 -13.77
N ASN A 136 -2.84 20.65 -14.08
CA ASN A 136 -2.85 19.99 -15.40
C ASN A 136 -1.47 19.45 -15.85
N GLY A 137 -1.33 18.13 -15.95
CA GLY A 137 -0.08 17.55 -16.42
C GLY A 137 0.17 16.10 -16.01
N TYR A 138 1.40 15.68 -16.25
CA TYR A 138 1.91 14.36 -15.87
C TYR A 138 2.21 14.28 -14.38
N PHE A 139 1.91 13.14 -13.77
CA PHE A 139 2.25 12.83 -12.39
C PHE A 139 2.85 11.44 -12.28
N ASN A 140 3.67 11.25 -11.24
CA ASN A 140 4.11 9.94 -10.80
C ASN A 140 4.24 9.87 -9.28
N PHE A 141 3.96 8.71 -8.71
CA PHE A 141 3.98 8.47 -7.27
C PHE A 141 4.52 7.08 -6.94
N CYS A 142 5.12 6.98 -5.76
CA CYS A 142 5.55 5.74 -5.13
C CYS A 142 4.75 5.58 -3.82
N VAL A 143 3.79 4.65 -3.79
CA VAL A 143 2.93 4.39 -2.64
C VAL A 143 3.40 3.13 -1.91
N PRO A 144 4.01 3.22 -0.72
CA PRO A 144 4.41 2.06 0.07
C PRO A 144 3.22 1.17 0.44
N LEU A 145 3.35 -0.14 0.27
CA LEU A 145 2.25 -1.07 0.59
C LEU A 145 1.96 -1.13 2.09
N ASN A 146 2.91 -0.79 2.95
CA ASN A 146 2.70 -0.69 4.41
C ASN A 146 1.69 0.40 4.82
N LEU A 147 1.35 1.33 3.93
CA LEU A 147 0.27 2.30 4.16
C LEU A 147 -1.10 1.68 3.88
N LEU A 148 -1.16 0.71 2.97
CA LEU A 148 -2.41 0.17 2.43
C LEU A 148 -2.81 -1.16 3.08
N LEU A 149 -1.82 -1.99 3.39
CA LEU A 149 -1.98 -3.35 3.87
C LEU A 149 -1.24 -3.52 5.20
N GLY A 150 -1.92 -4.12 6.16
CA GLY A 150 -1.40 -4.44 7.49
C GLY A 150 -0.33 -5.53 7.46
N PHE A 151 -0.44 -6.51 6.56
CA PHE A 151 0.60 -7.51 6.33
C PHE A 151 1.93 -6.84 5.99
N CYS A 152 1.92 -5.89 5.05
CA CYS A 152 3.11 -5.12 4.68
C CYS A 152 3.58 -4.15 5.78
N GLU A 153 2.73 -3.79 6.75
CA GLU A 153 3.12 -2.92 7.87
C GLU A 153 3.83 -3.69 9.00
N ASP A 154 3.25 -4.82 9.41
CA ASP A 154 3.64 -5.54 10.61
C ASP A 154 4.58 -6.71 10.32
N TYR A 155 4.42 -7.38 9.17
CA TYR A 155 5.25 -8.53 8.81
C TYR A 155 6.57 -8.07 8.16
N LYS A 156 7.55 -7.71 9.01
CA LYS A 156 8.87 -7.21 8.61
C LYS A 156 9.91 -8.32 8.42
N ARG A 157 9.53 -9.39 7.73
CA ARG A 157 10.39 -10.56 7.50
C ARG A 157 10.35 -10.95 6.03
N VAL A 158 11.41 -11.60 5.59
CA VAL A 158 11.53 -12.13 4.23
C VAL A 158 10.49 -13.24 4.02
N VAL A 159 9.86 -13.22 2.85
CA VAL A 159 9.03 -14.32 2.33
C VAL A 159 9.88 -15.08 1.31
N ILE A 160 9.88 -16.41 1.40
CA ILE A 160 10.84 -17.26 0.66
C ILE A 160 10.07 -18.18 -0.27
N ASN A 161 10.39 -18.12 -1.56
CA ASN A 161 9.93 -19.09 -2.56
C ASN A 161 8.39 -19.26 -2.61
N VAL A 162 7.65 -18.16 -2.47
CA VAL A 162 6.20 -18.13 -2.55
C VAL A 162 5.80 -17.31 -3.77
N ARG A 163 4.74 -17.72 -4.48
CA ARG A 163 4.17 -16.88 -5.54
C ARG A 163 3.41 -15.74 -4.90
N HIS A 164 3.71 -14.53 -5.32
CA HIS A 164 2.99 -13.35 -4.85
C HIS A 164 2.04 -12.85 -5.92
N GLU A 165 0.89 -12.34 -5.51
CA GLU A 165 -0.02 -11.65 -6.40
C GLU A 165 -0.59 -10.42 -5.71
N LEU A 166 -0.47 -9.27 -6.37
CA LEU A 166 -1.10 -8.03 -5.95
C LEU A 166 -2.24 -7.74 -6.90
N ILE A 167 -3.46 -7.65 -6.37
CA ILE A 167 -4.67 -7.41 -7.15
C ILE A 167 -5.25 -6.06 -6.74
N LEU A 168 -5.49 -5.20 -7.72
CA LEU A 168 -6.08 -3.87 -7.53
C LEU A 168 -7.36 -3.78 -8.35
N ILE A 169 -8.42 -3.20 -7.78
CA ILE A 169 -9.63 -2.84 -8.52
C ILE A 169 -9.65 -1.33 -8.71
N ARG A 170 -9.62 -0.88 -9.96
CA ARG A 170 -9.70 0.55 -10.29
C ARG A 170 -11.04 1.12 -9.85
N SER A 171 -11.03 2.26 -9.16
CA SER A 171 -12.25 2.93 -8.73
C SER A 171 -13.16 3.27 -9.91
N ARG A 172 -14.46 3.39 -9.65
CA ARG A 172 -15.44 3.79 -10.66
C ARG A 172 -15.35 5.26 -11.06
N THR A 173 -14.74 6.09 -10.21
CA THR A 173 -14.61 7.54 -10.42
C THR A 173 -13.36 8.09 -9.74
N ASP A 174 -12.80 9.17 -10.25
CA ASP A 174 -11.65 9.86 -9.64
C ASP A 174 -12.00 11.08 -8.80
N ASN A 175 -13.27 11.29 -8.49
CA ASN A 175 -13.72 12.52 -7.82
C ASN A 175 -13.01 12.73 -6.47
N ASN A 176 -12.77 11.65 -5.72
CA ASN A 176 -12.06 11.71 -4.43
C ASN A 176 -10.55 11.88 -4.57
N CYS A 177 -10.00 11.70 -5.78
CA CYS A 177 -8.59 11.92 -6.08
C CYS A 177 -8.28 13.40 -6.33
N LEU A 178 -9.30 14.26 -6.46
CA LEU A 178 -9.19 15.61 -6.99
C LEU A 178 -9.64 16.65 -5.96
N LEU A 179 -8.98 17.80 -5.98
CA LEU A 179 -9.39 19.02 -5.28
C LEU A 179 -9.68 20.10 -6.31
N GLY A 180 -10.88 20.66 -6.27
CA GLY A 180 -11.34 21.71 -7.18
C GLY A 180 -12.73 21.44 -7.73
N SER A 181 -13.18 22.30 -8.65
CA SER A 181 -14.52 22.20 -9.23
C SER A 181 -14.60 21.09 -10.28
N LEU A 182 -15.44 20.07 -10.04
CA LEU A 182 -15.72 19.00 -11.00
C LEU A 182 -16.45 19.51 -12.26
N ALA A 183 -17.04 20.71 -12.22
CA ALA A 183 -17.66 21.34 -13.39
C ALA A 183 -16.67 21.66 -14.53
N LEU A 184 -15.37 21.62 -14.23
CA LEU A 184 -14.29 21.79 -15.21
C LEU A 184 -13.96 20.50 -15.98
N GLU A 185 -14.68 19.41 -15.69
CA GLU A 185 -14.55 18.10 -16.35
C GLU A 185 -13.09 17.58 -16.32
N PRO A 186 -12.49 17.46 -15.13
CA PRO A 186 -11.15 16.89 -15.01
C PRO A 186 -11.15 15.40 -15.37
N THR A 187 -10.13 14.97 -16.11
CA THR A 187 -9.93 13.58 -16.52
C THR A 187 -8.58 13.11 -16.02
N VAL A 188 -8.56 12.02 -15.25
CA VAL A 188 -7.34 11.32 -14.84
C VAL A 188 -7.16 10.10 -15.72
N LYS A 189 -5.97 9.93 -16.28
CA LYS A 189 -5.58 8.73 -17.04
C LYS A 189 -4.36 8.09 -16.42
N LEU A 190 -4.46 6.81 -16.10
CA LEU A 190 -3.33 6.02 -15.65
C LEU A 190 -2.55 5.52 -16.86
N LEU A 191 -1.24 5.73 -16.86
CA LEU A 191 -0.34 5.35 -17.94
C LEU A 191 0.48 4.12 -17.56
N LYS A 192 0.84 4.00 -16.29
CA LYS A 192 1.69 2.92 -15.80
C LYS A 192 1.37 2.61 -14.35
N ILE A 193 1.25 1.33 -14.05
CA ILE A 193 1.16 0.81 -12.69
C ILE A 193 2.17 -0.33 -12.60
N GLN A 194 3.04 -0.28 -11.60
CA GLN A 194 4.08 -1.29 -11.40
C GLN A 194 4.21 -1.61 -9.93
N TRP A 195 4.45 -2.86 -9.61
CA TRP A 195 4.82 -3.27 -8.26
C TRP A 195 6.33 -3.37 -8.14
N ARG A 196 6.90 -2.63 -7.19
CA ARG A 196 8.33 -2.61 -6.89
C ARG A 196 8.58 -3.44 -5.64
N MET A 197 9.20 -4.61 -5.82
CA MET A 197 9.44 -5.61 -4.78
C MET A 197 10.94 -5.72 -4.47
N PRO A 198 11.37 -5.49 -3.22
CA PRO A 198 12.75 -5.72 -2.82
C PRO A 198 13.07 -7.22 -2.72
N HIS A 199 14.19 -7.60 -3.35
CA HIS A 199 14.79 -8.92 -3.27
C HIS A 199 16.03 -8.87 -2.37
N VAL A 200 16.09 -9.79 -1.42
CA VAL A 200 17.17 -9.89 -0.45
C VAL A 200 18.14 -10.98 -0.89
N VAL A 201 19.35 -10.58 -1.25
CA VAL A 201 20.45 -11.51 -1.55
C VAL A 201 21.15 -11.85 -0.25
N LEU A 202 21.05 -13.11 0.16
CA LEU A 202 21.69 -13.64 1.36
C LEU A 202 23.10 -14.17 1.05
N SER A 203 23.98 -14.21 2.05
CA SER A 203 25.23 -14.97 1.93
C SER A 203 24.94 -16.48 1.87
N GLU A 204 25.82 -17.25 1.23
CA GLU A 204 25.60 -18.69 0.97
C GLU A 204 25.30 -19.49 2.25
N VAL A 205 25.96 -19.15 3.36
CA VAL A 205 25.72 -19.79 4.67
C VAL A 205 24.29 -19.55 5.16
N ASN A 206 23.79 -18.31 5.03
CA ASN A 206 22.44 -17.95 5.46
C ASN A 206 21.38 -18.48 4.51
N LYS A 207 21.64 -18.47 3.21
CA LYS A 207 20.79 -19.11 2.20
C LYS A 207 20.57 -20.58 2.53
N LEU A 208 21.65 -21.30 2.84
CA LEU A 208 21.58 -22.71 3.21
C LEU A 208 20.84 -22.92 4.54
N SER A 209 21.04 -22.03 5.52
CA SER A 209 20.27 -22.06 6.78
C SER A 209 18.77 -21.85 6.57
N MET A 210 18.39 -20.94 5.67
CA MET A 210 16.99 -20.66 5.34
C MET A 210 16.34 -21.83 4.61
N LEU A 211 17.04 -22.47 3.67
CA LEU A 211 16.56 -23.67 2.99
C LEU A 211 16.33 -24.83 3.97
N ARG A 212 17.27 -25.08 4.90
CA ARG A 212 17.07 -26.08 5.96
C ARG A 212 15.86 -25.78 6.84
N ALA A 213 15.61 -24.50 7.15
CA ALA A 213 14.45 -24.11 7.93
C ALA A 213 13.13 -24.39 7.17
N LEU A 214 13.13 -24.23 5.84
CA LEU A 214 12.01 -24.58 4.97
C LEU A 214 11.79 -26.10 4.92
N GLU A 215 12.85 -26.88 4.75
CA GLU A 215 12.81 -28.36 4.72
C GLU A 215 12.26 -28.96 6.02
N ASN A 216 12.55 -28.32 7.16
CA ASN A 216 12.03 -28.74 8.46
C ASN A 216 10.50 -28.57 8.59
N GLY A 217 9.82 -27.95 7.62
CA GLY A 217 8.36 -27.85 7.56
C GLY A 217 7.73 -27.09 8.73
N ARG A 218 8.50 -26.23 9.40
CA ARG A 218 8.04 -25.52 10.60
C ARG A 218 7.02 -24.44 10.22
N TYR A 219 5.84 -24.49 10.82
CA TYR A 219 4.87 -23.39 10.73
C TYR A 219 5.44 -22.11 11.37
N LEU A 220 5.37 -21.02 10.61
CA LEU A 220 5.74 -19.68 11.07
C LEU A 220 4.47 -18.88 11.35
N SER A 221 4.40 -18.27 12.53
CA SER A 221 3.30 -17.36 12.86
C SER A 221 3.49 -16.05 12.11
N MET A 222 2.49 -15.66 11.31
CA MET A 222 2.42 -14.38 10.60
C MET A 222 1.34 -13.51 11.26
N GLY A 223 1.72 -12.76 12.29
CA GLY A 223 0.79 -11.85 12.98
C GLY A 223 0.87 -10.44 12.40
N PHE A 224 -0.27 -9.88 12.02
CA PHE A 224 -0.41 -8.49 11.56
C PHE A 224 -1.79 -7.94 11.94
N ARG A 225 -1.96 -6.62 11.83
CA ARG A 225 -3.23 -5.91 12.07
C ARG A 225 -3.98 -5.71 10.75
N SER A 226 -5.19 -6.24 10.63
CA SER A 226 -6.10 -5.91 9.53
C SER A 226 -6.95 -4.67 9.84
N TRP A 227 -7.52 -4.06 8.80
CA TRP A 227 -8.38 -2.89 8.91
C TRP A 227 -9.75 -3.17 8.28
N ASP A 228 -10.81 -2.94 9.04
CA ASP A 228 -12.19 -3.02 8.57
C ASP A 228 -12.82 -1.62 8.55
N LEU A 229 -13.41 -1.24 7.42
CA LEU A 229 -14.13 0.02 7.25
C LEU A 229 -15.64 -0.21 7.28
N TYR A 230 -16.34 0.62 8.06
CA TYR A 230 -17.80 0.71 8.06
C TYR A 230 -18.20 2.12 7.62
N GLU A 231 -18.77 2.23 6.43
CA GLU A 231 -19.22 3.51 5.86
C GLU A 231 -20.75 3.66 5.98
N TYR A 232 -21.18 4.87 6.35
CA TYR A 232 -22.58 5.27 6.34
C TYR A 232 -22.73 6.52 5.48
N PRO A 233 -23.08 6.37 4.19
CA PRO A 233 -23.12 7.50 3.25
C PRO A 233 -24.24 8.51 3.58
N LEU A 234 -25.25 8.08 4.34
CA LEU A 234 -26.33 8.94 4.82
C LEU A 234 -26.38 8.88 6.34
N LEU A 235 -26.17 10.03 6.98
CA LEU A 235 -26.30 10.16 8.42
C LEU A 235 -27.78 10.10 8.80
N GLN A 236 -28.18 9.03 9.48
CA GLN A 236 -29.54 8.91 10.00
C GLN A 236 -29.75 9.91 11.14
N ASN A 237 -30.94 10.50 11.23
CA ASN A 237 -31.31 11.42 12.31
C ASN A 237 -31.57 10.65 13.62
N THR A 238 -30.52 10.04 14.16
CA THR A 238 -30.55 9.16 15.33
C THR A 238 -29.41 9.53 16.27
N THR A 239 -29.66 9.51 17.58
CA THR A 239 -28.64 9.81 18.60
C THR A 239 -27.86 8.58 19.06
N LYS A 240 -28.18 7.39 18.53
CA LYS A 240 -27.54 6.12 18.87
C LYS A 240 -27.27 5.35 17.59
N HIS A 241 -26.04 4.84 17.47
CA HIS A 241 -25.63 3.99 16.37
C HIS A 241 -25.03 2.70 16.92
N SER A 242 -25.22 1.59 16.22
CA SER A 242 -24.67 0.29 16.60
C SER A 242 -23.93 -0.32 15.41
N TRP A 243 -22.69 -0.74 15.65
CA TRP A 243 -21.84 -1.37 14.65
C TRP A 243 -21.67 -2.84 14.96
N ALA A 244 -21.87 -3.69 13.97
CA ALA A 244 -21.52 -5.10 14.06
C ALA A 244 -20.03 -5.25 13.79
N ILE A 245 -19.22 -5.28 14.85
CA ILE A 245 -17.78 -5.57 14.72
C ILE A 245 -17.63 -7.07 14.48
N LYS A 246 -17.13 -7.46 13.31
CA LYS A 246 -16.72 -8.84 13.05
C LYS A 246 -15.60 -9.18 14.02
N THR A 247 -15.87 -10.14 14.88
CA THR A 247 -14.84 -10.77 15.71
C THR A 247 -14.76 -12.21 15.26
N ALA A 248 -13.79 -12.55 14.43
CA ALA A 248 -13.51 -13.95 14.16
C ALA A 248 -13.23 -14.64 15.49
N THR A 249 -13.93 -15.73 15.78
CA THR A 249 -13.85 -16.42 17.06
C THR A 249 -12.40 -16.85 17.32
N GLN A 250 -11.74 -16.15 18.25
CA GLN A 250 -10.40 -16.38 18.84
C GLN A 250 -9.15 -15.83 18.12
N LEU A 251 -9.20 -15.41 16.86
CA LEU A 251 -7.99 -14.93 16.13
C LEU A 251 -7.88 -13.40 16.07
N GLU A 252 -8.99 -12.71 15.91
CA GLU A 252 -9.01 -11.25 15.73
C GLU A 252 -9.53 -10.57 16.99
N LYS A 253 -8.78 -9.57 17.47
CA LYS A 253 -9.17 -8.74 18.60
C LYS A 253 -9.11 -7.28 18.19
N PRO A 254 -10.23 -6.53 18.24
CA PRO A 254 -10.22 -5.11 17.93
C PRO A 254 -9.29 -4.39 18.91
N ARG A 255 -8.32 -3.64 18.38
CA ARG A 255 -7.34 -2.89 19.19
C ARG A 255 -7.64 -1.40 19.21
N TYR A 256 -8.12 -0.87 18.10
CA TYR A 256 -8.36 0.55 17.90
C TYR A 256 -9.68 0.74 17.15
N VAL A 257 -10.37 1.83 17.46
CA VAL A 257 -11.55 2.28 16.74
C VAL A 257 -11.27 3.72 16.34
N VAL A 258 -11.33 4.00 15.04
CA VAL A 258 -11.21 5.36 14.50
C VAL A 258 -12.58 5.77 14.00
N PHE A 259 -13.05 6.92 14.48
CA PHE A 259 -14.31 7.51 14.05
C PHE A 259 -14.02 8.82 13.35
N ALA A 260 -14.62 9.02 12.18
CA ALA A 260 -14.49 10.22 11.39
C ALA A 260 -15.85 10.63 10.83
N LEU A 261 -16.01 11.94 10.66
CA LEU A 261 -17.18 12.56 10.05
C LEU A 261 -16.68 13.38 8.88
N GLN A 262 -17.39 13.29 7.77
CA GLN A 262 -17.16 14.09 6.58
C GLN A 262 -18.45 14.86 6.27
N THR A 263 -18.30 16.15 5.98
CA THR A 263 -19.39 17.08 5.63
C THR A 263 -19.24 17.58 4.21
#